data_AF-A0A1F8U5G3-F1
#
_entry.id   AF-A0A1F8U5G3-F1
#
_cell.length_a   1.000
_cell.length_b   1.000
_cell.length_c   1.000
_cell.angle_alpha   90.00
_cell.angle_beta   90.00
_cell.angle_gamma   90.00
#
_symmetry.space_group_name_H-M   'P 1'
#
loop_
_entity.id
_entity.type
_entity.pdbx_description
1 polymer ?
#
loop_
_entity_poly.entity_id
_entity_poly.type
_entity_poly.pdbx_seq_one_letter_code
_entity_poly.pdbx_strand_id
1 'polypeptide(L)'
;MLQSGIEGKQYTIVDGKRVPTEEYTNAINTDPDYSEKIGLANMYRFLGSCKLRGKDGINYNLSQDPTYSDKLFLTDRQKEAYQKLGWATSKDFWLKIGVSAPSGLASTCSLDPSSDEGKLNEKFSEFRVKAGAKLITAKTEGDFESTLTSLMAEYNKLGLEKVVDKYNEILAANKANLDKYK
;
A
#
# COMPACT_ATOMS: atom_id res chain seq x y z
N MET A 1 13.42 -15.77 4.08
CA MET A 1 12.80 -17.08 4.33
C MET A 1 12.00 -17.13 5.63
N LEU A 2 12.47 -16.50 6.73
CA LEU A 2 11.81 -16.57 8.05
C LEU A 2 10.35 -16.07 8.13
N GLN A 3 9.87 -15.34 7.13
CA GLN A 3 8.53 -14.74 7.12
C GLN A 3 7.47 -15.48 6.30
N SER A 4 7.89 -16.46 5.48
CA SER A 4 6.98 -17.22 4.60
C SER A 4 6.72 -18.64 5.12
N GLY A 5 7.21 -18.99 6.32
CA GLY A 5 7.17 -20.35 6.82
C GLY A 5 8.29 -21.24 6.26
N ILE A 6 8.01 -22.53 6.15
CA ILE A 6 8.95 -23.60 5.80
C ILE A 6 8.62 -24.13 4.40
N GLU A 7 9.65 -24.33 3.58
CA GLU A 7 9.53 -24.96 2.26
C GLU A 7 8.98 -26.40 2.39
N GLY A 8 8.10 -26.81 1.48
CA GLY A 8 7.38 -28.08 1.52
C GLY A 8 6.14 -28.08 2.44
N LYS A 9 5.97 -27.05 3.28
CA LYS A 9 4.76 -26.87 4.10
C LYS A 9 3.95 -25.66 3.66
N GLN A 10 4.51 -24.45 3.83
CA GLN A 10 3.81 -23.21 3.50
C GLN A 10 4.01 -22.80 2.04
N TYR A 11 5.12 -23.21 1.42
CA TYR A 11 5.41 -22.93 0.02
C TYR A 11 6.28 -24.01 -0.60
N THR A 12 6.28 -24.09 -1.93
CA THR A 12 7.25 -24.85 -2.72
C THR A 12 7.99 -23.92 -3.67
N ILE A 13 9.11 -24.38 -4.24
CA ILE A 13 9.81 -23.66 -5.30
C ILE A 13 9.35 -24.20 -6.65
N VAL A 14 8.79 -23.34 -7.49
CA VAL A 14 8.43 -23.62 -8.88
C VAL A 14 9.09 -22.56 -9.75
N ASP A 15 9.88 -22.98 -10.74
CA ASP A 15 10.65 -22.09 -11.62
C ASP A 15 11.53 -21.06 -10.88
N GLY A 16 12.14 -21.50 -9.78
CA GLY A 16 12.99 -20.65 -8.94
C GLY A 16 12.25 -19.62 -8.10
N LYS A 17 10.90 -19.67 -8.07
CA LYS A 17 10.05 -18.76 -7.28
C LYS A 17 9.28 -19.51 -6.22
N ARG A 18 9.10 -18.87 -5.06
CA ARG A 18 8.24 -19.37 -4.00
C ARG A 18 6.77 -19.30 -4.42
N VAL A 19 6.07 -20.43 -4.34
CA VAL A 19 4.63 -20.56 -4.60
C VAL A 19 3.96 -21.13 -3.34
N PRO A 20 2.93 -20.47 -2.78
CA PRO A 20 2.24 -20.97 -1.61
C PRO A 20 1.54 -22.30 -1.92
N THR A 21 1.52 -23.19 -0.93
CA THR A 21 0.75 -24.45 -1.03
C THR A 21 -0.75 -24.17 -0.91
N GLU A 22 -1.58 -25.12 -1.35
CA GLU A 22 -3.03 -25.06 -1.12
C GLU A 22 -3.36 -25.07 0.38
N GLU A 23 -2.63 -25.88 1.16
CA GLU A 23 -2.78 -25.92 2.62
C GLU A 23 -2.58 -24.53 3.26
N TYR A 24 -1.51 -23.83 2.88
CA TYR A 24 -1.25 -22.47 3.35
C TYR A 24 -2.36 -21.50 2.97
N THR A 25 -2.81 -21.57 1.71
CA THR A 25 -3.85 -20.69 1.17
C THR A 25 -5.18 -20.90 1.91
N ASN A 26 -5.55 -22.16 2.15
CA ASN A 26 -6.77 -22.51 2.87
C ASN A 26 -6.68 -22.07 4.33
N ALA A 27 -5.57 -22.36 5.01
CA ALA A 27 -5.41 -22.06 6.42
C ALA A 27 -5.43 -20.55 6.72
N ILE A 28 -4.88 -19.70 5.84
CA ILE A 28 -4.99 -18.24 5.97
C ILE A 28 -6.45 -17.76 5.91
N ASN A 29 -7.31 -18.44 5.15
CA ASN A 29 -8.70 -18.04 4.98
C ASN A 29 -9.63 -18.59 6.08
N THR A 30 -9.22 -19.67 6.77
CA THR A 30 -10.10 -20.39 7.71
C THR A 30 -9.65 -20.33 9.17
N ASP A 31 -8.36 -20.12 9.43
CA ASP A 31 -7.80 -20.02 10.78
C ASP A 31 -7.23 -18.59 10.99
N PRO A 32 -7.93 -17.71 11.73
CA PRO A 32 -7.49 -16.33 11.95
C PRO A 32 -6.14 -16.26 12.67
N ASP A 33 -5.78 -17.29 13.43
CA ASP A 33 -4.53 -17.36 14.18
C ASP A 33 -3.42 -18.10 13.41
N TYR A 34 -3.70 -18.57 12.18
CA TYR A 34 -2.73 -19.34 11.41
C TYR A 34 -1.43 -18.56 11.21
N SER A 35 -1.53 -17.24 11.00
CA SER A 35 -0.38 -16.36 10.85
C SER A 35 0.54 -16.31 12.08
N GLU A 36 0.02 -16.60 13.28
CA GLU A 36 0.82 -16.70 14.51
C GLU A 36 1.56 -18.03 14.62
N LYS A 37 1.09 -19.05 13.89
CA LYS A 37 1.59 -20.43 13.92
C LYS A 37 2.63 -20.71 12.81
N ILE A 38 2.87 -19.75 11.91
CA ILE A 38 3.76 -19.92 10.75
C ILE A 38 4.99 -19.01 10.78
N GLY A 39 6.14 -19.61 10.44
CA GLY A 39 7.42 -18.91 10.36
C GLY A 39 7.87 -18.33 11.70
N LEU A 40 8.75 -17.33 11.64
CA LEU A 40 9.21 -16.57 12.82
C LEU A 40 8.64 -15.15 12.84
N ALA A 41 7.88 -14.74 11.83
CA ALA A 41 7.49 -13.33 11.66
C ALA A 41 6.59 -12.78 12.78
N ASN A 42 5.61 -13.56 13.27
CA ASN A 42 4.66 -13.07 14.28
C ASN A 42 5.13 -13.31 15.72
N MET A 43 5.81 -14.44 16.01
CA MET A 43 6.37 -14.67 17.35
C MET A 43 7.65 -13.85 17.61
N TYR A 44 8.39 -13.51 16.55
CA TYR A 44 9.63 -12.73 16.64
C TYR A 44 9.49 -11.37 15.96
N ARG A 45 8.35 -10.67 16.13
CA ARG A 45 8.12 -9.33 15.54
C ARG A 45 9.16 -8.29 15.96
N PHE A 46 9.86 -8.53 17.06
CA PHE A 46 11.01 -7.72 17.51
C PHE A 46 12.22 -7.84 16.57
N LEU A 47 12.35 -8.95 15.84
CA LEU A 47 13.27 -9.09 14.72
C LEU A 47 12.59 -8.43 13.51
N GLY A 48 13.12 -7.29 13.08
CA GLY A 48 12.50 -6.46 12.05
C GLY A 48 12.00 -7.24 10.82
N SER A 49 10.83 -6.86 10.30
CA SER A 49 10.29 -7.48 9.10
C SER A 49 10.82 -6.81 7.84
N CYS A 50 11.52 -7.57 6.98
CA CYS A 50 11.81 -7.16 5.62
C CYS A 50 10.52 -7.09 4.77
N LYS A 51 10.12 -5.87 4.39
CA LYS A 51 8.95 -5.63 3.52
C LYS A 51 9.30 -5.58 2.02
N LEU A 52 10.52 -5.96 1.67
CA LEU A 52 11.01 -5.92 0.29
C LEU A 52 10.72 -7.23 -0.46
N ARG A 53 10.86 -7.18 -1.79
CA ARG A 53 10.93 -8.39 -2.63
C ARG A 53 12.25 -9.11 -2.36
N GLY A 54 12.18 -10.43 -2.31
CA GLY A 54 13.35 -11.31 -2.33
C GLY A 54 14.01 -11.31 -3.70
N LYS A 55 15.16 -11.98 -3.80
CA LYS A 55 15.90 -12.14 -5.08
C LYS A 55 15.11 -12.90 -6.15
N ASP A 56 14.12 -13.68 -5.73
CA ASP A 56 13.17 -14.40 -6.58
C ASP A 56 12.03 -13.51 -7.11
N GLY A 57 12.02 -12.22 -6.75
CA GLY A 57 11.00 -11.27 -7.16
C GLY A 57 9.69 -11.36 -6.35
N ILE A 58 9.63 -12.26 -5.36
CA ILE A 58 8.45 -12.46 -4.49
C ILE A 58 8.69 -11.80 -3.13
N ASN A 59 7.68 -11.21 -2.52
CA ASN A 59 7.83 -10.63 -1.17
C ASN A 59 8.33 -11.66 -0.15
N TYR A 60 9.14 -11.21 0.84
CA TYR A 60 9.62 -12.11 1.89
C TYR A 60 8.50 -12.71 2.74
N ASN A 61 7.37 -12.02 2.83
CA ASN A 61 6.09 -12.55 3.31
C ASN A 61 5.18 -12.83 2.10
N LEU A 62 4.83 -14.10 1.88
CA LEU A 62 3.99 -14.53 0.75
C LEU A 62 2.59 -13.89 0.77
N SER A 63 1.99 -13.66 1.93
CA SER A 63 0.66 -13.02 2.01
C SER A 63 0.69 -11.53 1.62
N GLN A 64 1.88 -10.93 1.52
CA GLN A 64 2.06 -9.54 1.08
C GLN A 64 2.37 -9.42 -0.41
N ASP A 65 2.69 -10.52 -1.08
CA ASP A 65 2.94 -10.53 -2.51
C ASP A 65 1.62 -10.36 -3.28
N PRO A 66 1.49 -9.37 -4.17
CA PRO A 66 0.24 -9.08 -4.85
C PRO A 66 -0.30 -10.26 -5.67
N THR A 67 0.54 -11.14 -6.18
CA THR A 67 0.10 -12.33 -6.94
C THR A 67 -0.70 -13.31 -6.07
N TYR A 68 -0.45 -13.33 -4.76
CA TYR A 68 -1.14 -14.22 -3.82
C TYR A 68 -2.16 -13.48 -2.95
N SER A 69 -1.82 -12.28 -2.48
CA SER A 69 -2.73 -11.46 -1.66
C SER A 69 -4.03 -11.17 -2.39
N ASP A 70 -3.97 -10.95 -3.70
CA ASP A 70 -5.16 -10.67 -4.50
C ASP A 70 -6.10 -11.87 -4.57
N LYS A 71 -5.54 -13.08 -4.67
CA LYS A 71 -6.33 -14.32 -4.68
C LYS A 71 -7.00 -14.56 -3.33
N LEU A 72 -6.26 -14.31 -2.25
CA LEU A 72 -6.66 -14.55 -0.87
C LEU A 72 -7.71 -13.55 -0.36
N PHE A 73 -7.52 -12.26 -0.64
CA PHE A 73 -8.22 -11.20 0.08
C PHE A 73 -9.16 -10.37 -0.77
N LEU A 74 -9.08 -10.45 -2.11
CA LEU A 74 -10.00 -9.72 -2.97
C LEU A 74 -11.23 -10.55 -3.29
N THR A 75 -12.37 -9.87 -3.27
CA THR A 75 -13.62 -10.38 -3.83
C THR A 75 -13.53 -10.46 -5.35
N ASP A 76 -14.39 -11.29 -5.96
CA ASP A 76 -14.41 -11.44 -7.43
C ASP A 76 -14.71 -10.11 -8.13
N ARG A 77 -15.55 -9.27 -7.52
CA ARG A 77 -15.85 -7.93 -8.03
C ARG A 77 -14.61 -7.02 -8.05
N GLN A 78 -13.78 -7.09 -7.02
CA GLN A 78 -12.53 -6.33 -6.96
C GLN A 78 -11.54 -6.83 -8.01
N LYS A 79 -11.42 -8.16 -8.18
CA LYS A 79 -10.57 -8.77 -9.22
C LYS A 79 -11.02 -8.33 -10.63
N GLU A 80 -12.31 -8.40 -10.92
CA GLU A 80 -12.89 -7.94 -12.20
C GLU A 80 -12.59 -6.46 -12.46
N ALA A 81 -12.73 -5.60 -11.44
CA ALA A 81 -12.46 -4.18 -11.56
C ALA A 81 -10.99 -3.90 -11.93
N TYR A 82 -10.03 -4.56 -11.26
CA TYR A 82 -8.61 -4.40 -11.58
C TYR A 82 -8.25 -4.91 -12.98
N GLN A 83 -8.84 -6.03 -13.41
CA GLN A 83 -8.66 -6.52 -14.77
C GLN A 83 -9.18 -5.54 -15.83
N LYS A 84 -10.33 -4.90 -15.59
CA LYS A 84 -10.89 -3.86 -16.47
C LYS A 84 -10.01 -2.61 -16.55
N LEU A 85 -9.22 -2.32 -15.51
CA LEU A 85 -8.22 -1.24 -15.52
C LEU A 85 -6.92 -1.64 -16.23
N GLY A 86 -6.83 -2.87 -16.76
CA GLY A 86 -5.63 -3.39 -17.40
C GLY A 86 -4.51 -3.73 -16.41
N TRP A 87 -4.84 -3.93 -15.14
CA TRP A 87 -3.87 -4.19 -14.08
C TRP A 87 -3.76 -5.68 -13.80
N ALA A 88 -2.53 -6.19 -13.79
CA ALA A 88 -2.26 -7.60 -13.50
C ALA A 88 -2.53 -7.96 -12.02
N THR A 89 -2.40 -6.98 -11.13
CA THR A 89 -2.66 -7.10 -9.69
C THR A 89 -3.18 -5.78 -9.13
N SER A 90 -3.79 -5.80 -7.93
CA SER A 90 -4.28 -4.63 -7.20
C SER A 90 -3.21 -3.58 -6.90
N LYS A 91 -1.93 -3.99 -6.93
CA LYS A 91 -0.77 -3.13 -6.67
C LYS A 91 -0.07 -2.68 -7.95
N ASP A 92 -0.53 -3.10 -9.13
CA ASP A 92 0.20 -2.88 -10.39
C ASP A 92 0.40 -1.39 -10.70
N PHE A 93 -0.63 -0.57 -10.50
CA PHE A 93 -0.52 0.88 -10.62
C PHE A 93 0.62 1.44 -9.75
N TRP A 94 0.60 1.12 -8.45
CA TRP A 94 1.62 1.57 -7.49
C TRP A 94 3.02 1.04 -7.81
N LEU A 95 3.13 -0.18 -8.32
CA LEU A 95 4.41 -0.77 -8.70
C LEU A 95 4.99 -0.14 -9.97
N LYS A 96 4.13 0.36 -10.88
CA LYS A 96 4.55 1.02 -12.12
C LYS A 96 4.93 2.49 -11.91
N ILE A 97 4.15 3.22 -11.12
CA ILE A 97 4.35 4.68 -10.97
C ILE A 97 4.98 5.08 -9.64
N GLY A 98 4.97 4.18 -8.65
CA GLY A 98 5.39 4.51 -7.30
C GLY A 98 6.91 4.60 -7.19
N VAL A 99 7.37 5.63 -6.49
CA VAL A 99 8.78 5.76 -6.09
C VAL A 99 8.94 5.15 -4.71
N SER A 100 9.81 4.16 -4.59
CA SER A 100 10.12 3.55 -3.28
C SER A 100 10.80 4.57 -2.37
N ALA A 101 10.22 4.83 -1.21
CA ALA A 101 10.85 5.59 -0.15
C ALA A 101 11.41 4.61 0.91
N PRO A 102 12.60 4.86 1.49
CA PRO A 102 13.05 4.11 2.66
C PRO A 102 11.95 4.13 3.73
N SER A 103 11.48 2.97 4.17
CA SER A 103 10.27 2.87 5.01
C SER A 103 10.40 3.63 6.33
N GLY A 104 11.62 3.76 6.86
CA GLY A 104 11.89 4.57 8.05
C GLY A 104 11.79 6.08 7.79
N LEU A 105 12.08 6.54 6.57
CA LEU A 105 12.02 7.95 6.20
C LEU A 105 10.57 8.43 6.05
N ALA A 106 9.73 7.65 5.38
CA ALA A 106 8.32 8.00 5.17
C ALA A 106 7.57 8.18 6.51
N SER A 107 7.80 7.28 7.49
CA SER A 107 7.17 7.37 8.81
C SER A 107 7.62 8.57 9.65
N THR A 108 8.76 9.18 9.32
CA THR A 108 9.23 10.40 10.00
C THR A 108 8.64 11.68 9.42
N CYS A 109 7.91 11.57 8.31
CA CYS A 109 7.26 12.71 7.67
C CYS A 109 5.87 12.91 8.27
N SER A 110 5.79 13.62 9.38
CA SER A 110 4.53 13.91 10.10
C SER A 110 4.34 15.41 10.30
N LEU A 111 3.11 15.88 10.18
CA LEU A 111 2.72 17.23 10.59
C LEU A 111 2.28 17.23 12.05
N ASP A 112 2.63 18.30 12.77
CA ASP A 112 2.03 18.59 14.08
C ASP A 112 0.53 18.89 13.88
N PRO A 113 -0.39 18.10 14.46
CA PRO A 113 -1.83 18.32 14.30
C PRO A 113 -2.31 19.71 14.79
N SER A 114 -1.58 20.33 15.72
CA SER A 114 -1.94 21.64 16.27
C SER A 114 -1.52 22.82 15.39
N SER A 115 -0.58 22.60 14.46
CA SER A 115 -0.12 23.59 13.48
C SER A 115 -1.23 23.96 12.48
N ASP A 116 -1.06 25.09 11.79
CA ASP A 116 -2.01 25.52 10.75
C ASP A 116 -2.04 24.52 9.59
N GLU A 117 -0.88 23.98 9.19
CA GLU A 117 -0.76 22.92 8.19
C GLU A 117 -1.37 21.59 8.68
N GLY A 118 -1.26 21.28 9.98
CA GLY A 118 -1.90 20.13 10.61
C GLY A 118 -3.42 20.17 10.49
N LYS A 119 -4.04 21.31 10.86
CA LYS A 119 -5.47 21.55 10.70
C LYS A 119 -5.90 21.55 9.24
N LEU A 120 -5.06 22.09 8.34
CA LEU A 120 -5.32 22.05 6.90
C LEU A 120 -5.25 20.61 6.35
N ASN A 121 -4.36 19.77 6.89
CA ASN A 121 -4.23 18.36 6.54
C ASN A 121 -5.44 17.52 6.97
N GLU A 122 -6.09 17.86 8.08
CA GLU A 122 -7.39 17.28 8.46
C GLU A 122 -8.45 17.60 7.40
N LYS A 123 -8.57 18.87 7.01
CA LYS A 123 -9.47 19.29 5.92
C LYS A 123 -9.13 18.62 4.58
N PHE A 124 -7.85 18.45 4.28
CA PHE A 124 -7.41 17.73 3.08
C PHE A 124 -7.86 16.26 3.12
N SER A 125 -7.76 15.61 4.28
CA SER A 125 -8.18 14.22 4.45
C SER A 125 -9.69 14.07 4.28
N GLU A 126 -10.47 14.96 4.88
CA GLU A 126 -11.93 14.99 4.66
C GLU A 126 -12.30 15.25 3.19
N PHE A 127 -11.61 16.21 2.56
CA PHE A 127 -11.82 16.53 1.15
C PHE A 127 -11.59 15.30 0.27
N ARG A 128 -10.47 14.58 0.45
CA ARG A 128 -10.17 13.36 -0.33
C ARG A 128 -11.25 12.29 -0.19
N VAL A 129 -11.76 12.06 1.02
CA VAL A 129 -12.84 11.08 1.25
C VAL A 129 -14.10 11.48 0.49
N LYS A 130 -14.54 12.74 0.61
CA LYS A 130 -15.75 13.25 -0.05
C LYS A 130 -15.59 13.30 -1.58
N ALA A 131 -14.43 13.76 -2.06
CA ALA A 131 -14.08 13.83 -3.47
C ALA A 131 -14.07 12.44 -4.12
N GLY A 132 -13.39 11.47 -3.48
CA GLY A 132 -13.34 10.09 -3.94
C GLY A 132 -14.72 9.46 -4.05
N ALA A 133 -15.58 9.64 -3.03
CA ALA A 133 -16.94 9.13 -3.07
C ALA A 133 -17.75 9.70 -4.25
N LYS A 134 -17.69 11.02 -4.49
CA LYS A 134 -18.38 11.67 -5.62
C LYS A 134 -17.92 11.08 -6.96
N LEU A 135 -16.60 10.98 -7.16
CA LEU A 135 -16.01 10.47 -8.41
C LEU A 135 -16.39 9.01 -8.67
N ILE A 136 -16.36 8.14 -7.66
CA ILE A 136 -16.71 6.72 -7.79
C ILE A 136 -18.19 6.53 -8.15
N THR A 137 -19.07 7.46 -7.73
CA THR A 137 -20.50 7.40 -8.02
C THR A 137 -20.92 8.08 -9.32
N ALA A 138 -19.98 8.63 -10.09
CA ALA A 138 -20.28 9.21 -11.40
C ALA A 138 -20.85 8.14 -12.35
N LYS A 139 -21.94 8.48 -13.05
CA LYS A 139 -22.68 7.52 -13.90
C LYS A 139 -22.15 7.48 -15.33
N THR A 140 -21.54 8.57 -15.77
CA THR A 140 -20.99 8.72 -17.11
C THR A 140 -19.60 9.35 -17.02
N GLU A 141 -18.81 9.19 -18.08
CA GLU A 141 -17.50 9.85 -18.21
C GLU A 141 -17.64 11.38 -18.18
N GLY A 142 -18.66 11.93 -18.84
CA GLY A 142 -18.93 13.38 -18.79
C GLY A 142 -19.24 13.88 -17.37
N ASP A 143 -20.02 13.12 -16.59
CA ASP A 143 -20.28 13.44 -15.18
C ASP A 143 -19.00 13.37 -14.35
N PHE A 144 -18.15 12.37 -14.61
CA PHE A 144 -16.86 12.21 -13.95
C PHE A 144 -15.95 13.42 -14.21
N GLU A 145 -15.73 13.79 -15.46
CA GLU A 145 -14.84 14.90 -15.84
C GLU A 145 -15.33 16.25 -15.31
N SER A 146 -16.64 16.51 -15.38
CA SER A 146 -17.25 17.71 -14.80
C SER A 146 -17.08 17.75 -13.27
N THR A 147 -17.31 16.62 -12.60
CA THR A 147 -17.13 16.49 -11.15
C THR A 147 -15.67 16.69 -10.76
N LEU A 148 -14.73 16.07 -11.49
CA LEU A 148 -13.30 16.21 -11.27
C LEU A 148 -12.86 17.67 -11.40
N THR A 149 -13.27 18.35 -12.48
CA THR A 149 -12.97 19.76 -12.71
C THR A 149 -13.45 20.64 -11.56
N SER A 150 -14.68 20.42 -11.09
CA SER A 150 -15.24 21.15 -9.95
C SER A 150 -14.46 20.90 -8.65
N LEU A 151 -14.10 19.65 -8.39
CA LEU A 151 -13.31 19.26 -7.21
C LEU A 151 -11.91 19.87 -7.24
N MET A 152 -11.25 19.93 -8.40
CA MET A 152 -9.94 20.57 -8.53
C MET A 152 -10.01 22.08 -8.27
N ALA A 153 -11.08 22.75 -8.70
CA ALA A 153 -11.31 24.15 -8.37
C ALA A 153 -11.52 24.36 -6.85
N GLU A 154 -12.28 23.47 -6.20
CA GLU A 154 -12.46 23.49 -4.73
C GLU A 154 -11.15 23.23 -3.99
N TYR A 155 -10.36 22.24 -4.44
CA TYR A 155 -9.03 21.93 -3.92
C TYR A 155 -8.12 23.18 -3.90
N ASN A 156 -8.06 23.88 -5.04
CA ASN A 156 -7.28 25.10 -5.18
C ASN A 156 -7.79 26.22 -4.27
N LYS A 157 -9.12 26.41 -4.20
CA LYS A 157 -9.75 27.43 -3.34
C LYS A 157 -9.47 27.19 -1.86
N LEU A 158 -9.45 25.94 -1.42
CA LEU A 158 -9.12 25.54 -0.05
C LEU A 158 -7.63 25.67 0.27
N GLY A 159 -6.78 25.86 -0.74
CA GLY A 159 -5.33 26.00 -0.56
C GLY A 159 -4.66 24.71 -0.09
N LEU A 160 -5.22 23.54 -0.43
CA LEU A 160 -4.77 22.23 0.07
C LEU A 160 -3.38 21.83 -0.44
N GLU A 161 -2.90 22.45 -1.54
CA GLU A 161 -1.53 22.26 -2.05
C GLU A 161 -0.47 22.53 -0.99
N LYS A 162 -0.72 23.49 -0.08
CA LYS A 162 0.20 23.81 1.02
C LYS A 162 0.54 22.60 1.90
N VAL A 163 -0.40 21.65 2.04
CA VAL A 163 -0.16 20.41 2.79
C VAL A 163 0.83 19.52 2.05
N VAL A 164 0.69 19.41 0.73
CA VAL A 164 1.60 18.63 -0.14
C VAL A 164 3.00 19.24 -0.10
N ASP A 165 3.09 20.56 -0.26
CA ASP A 165 4.35 21.31 -0.16
C ASP A 165 5.04 21.08 1.19
N LYS A 166 4.28 21.10 2.29
CA LYS A 166 4.86 20.90 3.62
C LYS A 166 5.37 19.49 3.82
N TYR A 167 4.67 18.46 3.36
CA TYR A 167 5.18 17.08 3.39
C TYR A 167 6.45 16.93 2.53
N ASN A 168 6.51 17.59 1.38
CA ASN A 168 7.70 17.59 0.53
C ASN A 168 8.90 18.27 1.20
N GLU A 169 8.67 19.40 1.89
CA GLU A 169 9.69 20.09 2.69
C GLU A 169 10.23 19.18 3.80
N ILE A 170 9.34 18.55 4.58
CA ILE A 170 9.73 17.61 5.65
C ILE A 170 10.52 16.43 5.08
N LEU A 171 10.06 15.86 3.97
CA LEU A 171 10.75 14.76 3.30
C LEU A 171 12.16 15.18 2.86
N ALA A 172 12.31 16.37 2.27
CA ALA A 172 13.61 16.89 1.86
C ALA A 172 14.55 17.09 3.06
N ALA A 173 14.06 17.68 4.15
CA ALA A 173 14.82 17.87 5.38
C ALA A 173 15.26 16.52 6.00
N ASN A 174 14.35 15.55 6.05
CA ASN A 174 14.65 14.23 6.60
C ASN A 174 15.63 13.45 5.72
N LYS A 175 15.56 13.58 4.38
CA LYS A 175 16.58 13.03 3.47
C LYS A 175 17.96 13.63 3.75
N ALA A 176 18.04 14.96 3.83
CA ALA A 176 19.29 15.66 4.11
C ALA A 176 19.88 15.26 5.47
N ASN A 177 19.05 15.03 6.48
CA ASN A 177 19.49 14.53 7.78
C ASN A 177 19.99 13.08 7.72
N LEU A 178 19.29 12.20 6.99
CA LEU A 178 19.73 10.81 6.81
C LEU A 178 21.08 10.73 6.10
N ASP A 179 21.31 11.58 5.10
CA ASP A 179 22.57 11.61 4.34
C ASP A 179 23.78 12.01 5.18
N LYS A 180 23.60 12.66 6.35
CA LYS A 180 24.69 12.94 7.31
C LYS A 180 25.25 11.68 7.97
N TYR A 181 24.52 10.57 7.93
CA TYR A 181 24.88 9.31 8.57
C TYR A 181 25.28 8.20 7.58
N LYS A 182 25.40 8.54 6.28
CA LYS A 182 25.93 7.66 5.24
C LYS A 182 27.41 7.93 5.02
#